data_AF-A0A7H8R7A9-F1
#
_entry.id   AF-A0A7H8R7A9-F1
#
_cell.length_a   1.000
_cell.length_b   1.000
_cell.length_c   1.000
_cell.angle_alpha   90.00
_cell.angle_beta   90.00
_cell.angle_gamma   90.00
#
_symmetry.space_group_name_H-M   'P 1'
#
loop_
_entity.id
_entity.type
_entity.pdbx_description
1 polymer ?
#
loop_
_entity_poly.entity_id
_entity_poly.type
_entity_poly.pdbx_seq_one_letter_code
_entity_poly.pdbx_strand_id
1 'polypeptide(L)'
;MKYLAVLASIIAVAVADTPVTGNWTLYCGSSCDSTTEAASGTLTSGDGCARFDSTFEYCRFEGTYFFLAGLDSDPNCHGTEGVTLAPGDCTSAGKWFTHEISAFL
;
A
#
# COMPACT_ATOMS: atom_id res chain seq x y z
N MET A 1 -29.12 17.67 56.41
CA MET A 1 -29.66 17.94 55.06
C MET A 1 -28.96 17.00 54.09
N LYS A 2 -29.76 16.33 53.25
CA LYS A 2 -29.41 15.11 52.50
C LYS A 2 -28.63 15.42 51.22
N TYR A 3 -27.50 14.75 51.10
CA TYR A 3 -26.75 14.26 49.93
C TYR A 3 -26.61 15.13 48.68
N LEU A 4 -25.34 15.49 48.45
CA LEU A 4 -24.71 15.80 47.17
C LEU A 4 -25.04 14.72 46.13
N ALA A 5 -25.49 15.14 44.95
CA ALA A 5 -25.45 14.33 43.73
C ALA A 5 -24.84 15.19 42.63
N VAL A 6 -23.51 15.30 42.65
CA VAL A 6 -22.75 15.78 41.49
C VAL A 6 -22.71 14.62 40.51
N LEU A 7 -23.57 14.64 39.49
CA LEU A 7 -23.45 13.74 38.34
C LEU A 7 -22.19 14.15 37.58
N ALA A 8 -21.08 13.49 37.87
CA ALA A 8 -19.91 13.48 37.02
C ALA A 8 -20.26 12.65 35.77
N SER A 9 -20.65 13.33 34.70
CA SER A 9 -20.73 12.75 33.36
C SER A 9 -19.31 12.40 32.93
N ILE A 10 -18.94 11.15 33.12
CA ILE A 10 -17.71 10.56 32.56
C ILE A 10 -17.93 10.51 31.06
N ILE A 11 -17.36 11.47 30.34
CA ILE A 11 -17.18 11.40 28.89
C ILE A 11 -16.10 10.33 28.69
N ALA A 12 -16.53 9.07 28.60
CA ALA A 12 -15.70 8.02 28.07
C ALA A 12 -15.47 8.34 26.59
N VAL A 13 -14.42 9.11 26.31
CA VAL A 13 -13.84 9.17 24.97
C VAL A 13 -13.26 7.78 24.74
N ALA A 14 -14.07 6.91 24.14
CA ALA A 14 -13.53 5.77 23.44
C ALA A 14 -12.62 6.37 22.37
N VAL A 15 -11.31 6.32 22.61
CA VAL A 15 -10.32 6.39 21.54
C VAL A 15 -10.63 5.16 20.70
N ALA A 16 -11.48 5.36 19.69
CA ALA A 16 -11.52 4.43 18.59
C ALA A 16 -10.14 4.53 17.97
N ASP A 17 -9.38 3.43 18.01
CA ASP A 17 -8.15 3.30 17.24
C ASP A 17 -8.49 3.72 15.80
N THR A 18 -8.13 4.94 15.43
CA THR A 18 -8.36 5.42 14.08
C THR A 18 -7.54 4.50 13.19
N PRO A 19 -8.17 3.71 12.30
CA PRO A 19 -7.42 2.83 11.44
C PRO A 19 -6.39 3.70 10.70
N VAL A 20 -5.13 3.30 10.75
CA VAL A 20 -4.07 4.02 10.03
C VAL A 20 -4.39 3.86 8.55
N THR A 21 -4.96 4.90 7.96
CA THR A 21 -5.28 4.97 6.53
C THR A 21 -4.12 5.63 5.81
N GLY A 22 -3.61 4.97 4.78
CA GLY A 22 -2.61 5.56 3.90
C GLY A 22 -2.98 5.35 2.44
N ASN A 23 -2.40 6.18 1.59
CA ASN A 23 -2.52 6.08 0.15
C ASN A 23 -1.24 5.47 -0.43
N TRP A 24 -1.40 4.82 -1.57
CA TRP A 24 -0.31 4.30 -2.38
C TRP A 24 -0.63 4.43 -3.86
N THR A 25 0.42 4.56 -4.66
CA THR A 25 0.37 4.59 -6.12
C THR A 25 1.58 3.87 -6.68
N LEU A 26 1.33 2.95 -7.60
CA LEU A 26 2.33 2.24 -8.36
C LEU A 26 2.38 2.80 -9.77
N TYR A 27 3.54 3.33 -10.15
CA TYR A 27 3.80 3.85 -11.48
C TYR A 27 4.69 2.89 -12.25
N CYS A 28 4.35 2.52 -13.48
CA CYS A 28 5.19 1.66 -14.30
C CYS A 28 5.37 2.20 -15.73
N GLY A 29 6.47 1.84 -16.38
CA GLY A 29 6.79 2.33 -17.71
C GLY A 29 8.11 1.81 -18.27
N SER A 30 8.71 2.60 -19.16
CA SER A 30 9.97 2.28 -19.86
C SER A 30 11.22 2.77 -19.12
N SER A 31 11.08 3.62 -18.10
CA SER A 31 12.13 4.03 -17.16
C SER A 31 11.51 4.59 -15.88
N CYS A 32 12.30 4.73 -14.81
CA CYS A 32 11.86 5.33 -13.53
C CYS A 32 11.40 6.80 -13.63
N ASP A 33 11.83 7.50 -14.69
CA ASP A 33 11.50 8.90 -14.96
C ASP A 33 10.35 9.05 -15.98
N SER A 34 10.00 7.97 -16.67
CA SER A 34 8.96 7.92 -17.71
C SER A 34 7.93 6.84 -17.40
N THR A 35 7.41 6.87 -16.18
CA THR A 35 6.35 5.98 -15.70
C THR A 35 4.97 6.62 -15.79
N THR A 36 3.94 5.80 -16.00
CA THR A 36 2.52 6.19 -15.87
C THR A 36 1.89 5.42 -14.71
N GLU A 37 0.81 5.95 -14.14
CA GLU A 37 0.08 5.25 -13.07
C GLU A 37 -0.43 3.90 -13.62
N ALA A 38 -0.02 2.82 -12.95
CA ALA A 38 -0.44 1.46 -13.27
C ALA A 38 -1.51 0.96 -12.29
N ALA A 39 -1.41 1.37 -11.02
CA ALA A 39 -2.41 1.09 -10.00
C ALA A 39 -2.33 2.14 -8.88
N SER A 40 -3.43 2.39 -8.19
CA SER A 40 -3.48 3.25 -7.01
C SER A 40 -4.57 2.81 -6.06
N GLY A 41 -4.42 3.15 -4.79
CA GLY A 41 -5.39 2.75 -3.79
C GLY A 41 -5.23 3.42 -2.44
N THR A 42 -6.22 3.16 -1.60
CA THR A 42 -6.26 3.57 -0.21
C THR A 42 -6.60 2.34 0.61
N LEU A 43 -5.74 1.92 1.53
CA LEU A 43 -5.94 0.67 2.25
C LEU A 43 -5.58 0.78 3.73
N THR A 44 -6.26 -0.04 4.53
CA THR A 44 -5.88 -0.42 5.90
C THR A 44 -5.18 -1.79 5.95
N SER A 45 -5.27 -2.57 4.88
CA SER A 45 -4.62 -3.88 4.68
C SER A 45 -4.39 -4.05 3.18
N GLY A 46 -3.21 -4.52 2.76
CA GLY A 46 -2.71 -4.59 1.39
C GLY A 46 -3.67 -5.02 0.26
N ASP A 47 -3.35 -4.66 -0.99
CA ASP A 47 -4.07 -5.11 -2.18
C ASP A 47 -3.55 -6.49 -2.55
N GLY A 48 -4.45 -7.45 -2.73
CA GLY A 48 -4.06 -8.79 -3.14
C GLY A 48 -3.32 -8.75 -4.49
N CYS A 49 -2.74 -9.88 -4.89
CA CYS A 49 -2.00 -9.87 -6.14
C CYS A 49 -2.89 -9.60 -7.37
N ALA A 50 -2.47 -8.63 -8.18
CA ALA A 50 -3.15 -8.13 -9.36
C ALA A 50 -2.24 -8.19 -10.60
N ARG A 51 -2.84 -8.39 -11.78
CA ARG A 51 -2.13 -8.46 -13.06
C ARG A 51 -2.09 -7.09 -13.71
N PHE A 52 -0.98 -6.77 -14.37
CA PHE A 52 -0.91 -5.64 -15.27
C PHE A 52 -1.56 -5.98 -16.62
N ASP A 53 -2.12 -4.97 -17.28
CA ASP A 53 -2.63 -5.09 -18.66
C ASP A 53 -1.51 -5.26 -19.70
N SER A 54 -0.28 -4.92 -19.32
CA SER A 54 0.93 -5.04 -20.15
C SER A 54 2.15 -5.35 -19.29
N THR A 55 3.20 -5.90 -19.90
CA THR A 55 4.46 -6.13 -19.19
C THR A 55 5.24 -4.82 -19.06
N PHE A 56 5.71 -4.52 -17.85
CA PHE A 56 6.50 -3.32 -17.58
C PHE A 56 7.96 -3.66 -17.26
N GLU A 57 8.87 -2.79 -17.68
CA GLU A 57 10.30 -2.93 -17.38
C GLU A 57 10.69 -2.26 -16.07
N TYR A 58 10.12 -1.08 -15.80
CA TYR A 58 10.41 -0.29 -14.61
C TYR A 58 9.13 0.04 -13.88
N CYS A 59 9.15 -0.07 -12.55
CA CYS A 59 8.08 0.39 -11.69
C CYS A 59 8.64 1.21 -10.52
N ARG A 60 7.98 2.32 -10.22
CA ARG A 60 8.24 3.19 -9.07
C ARG A 60 7.05 3.12 -8.14
N PHE A 61 7.30 2.98 -6.85
CA PHE A 61 6.25 2.95 -5.85
C PHE A 61 6.24 4.24 -5.04
N GLU A 62 5.07 4.86 -4.89
CA GLU A 62 4.85 6.00 -4.03
C GLU A 62 3.74 5.66 -3.04
N GLY A 63 3.82 6.21 -1.83
CA GLY A 63 2.81 5.95 -0.83
C GLY A 63 3.29 6.24 0.58
N THR A 64 2.50 5.80 1.53
CA THR A 64 2.84 5.92 2.96
C THR A 64 3.89 4.88 3.35
N TYR A 65 4.78 5.21 4.28
CA TYR A 65 5.98 4.42 4.63
C TYR A 65 5.71 2.96 5.05
N PHE A 66 4.49 2.64 5.47
CA PHE A 66 4.10 1.30 5.91
C PHE A 66 3.55 0.42 4.78
N PHE A 67 3.61 0.86 3.52
CA PHE A 67 3.31 0.04 2.36
C PHE A 67 4.58 -0.46 1.66
N LEU A 68 4.48 -1.64 1.04
CA LEU A 68 5.46 -2.18 0.10
C LEU A 68 4.71 -2.64 -1.15
N ALA A 69 5.35 -2.50 -2.31
CA ALA A 69 4.88 -3.13 -3.54
C ALA A 69 5.76 -4.33 -3.88
N GLY A 70 5.17 -5.52 -3.92
CA GLY A 70 5.75 -6.70 -4.55
C GLY A 70 5.49 -6.66 -6.06
N LEU A 71 6.50 -6.99 -6.86
CA LEU A 71 6.41 -7.13 -8.31
C LEU A 71 6.92 -8.50 -8.68
N ASP A 72 6.21 -9.17 -9.60
CA ASP A 72 6.57 -10.53 -10.00
C ASP A 72 6.63 -10.66 -11.52
N SER A 73 7.57 -11.49 -11.97
CA SER A 73 7.73 -11.89 -13.36
C SER A 73 6.83 -13.08 -13.73
N ASP A 74 6.20 -13.73 -12.75
CA ASP A 74 5.13 -14.70 -13.01
C ASP A 74 3.78 -13.99 -13.16
N PRO A 75 3.05 -14.25 -14.27
CA PRO A 75 1.72 -13.70 -14.48
C PRO A 75 0.63 -14.28 -13.56
N ASN A 76 0.94 -15.29 -12.75
CA ASN A 76 0.01 -15.97 -11.84
C ASN A 76 0.27 -15.69 -10.36
N CYS A 77 0.99 -14.61 -10.01
CA CYS A 77 1.09 -14.11 -8.63
C CYS A 77 1.84 -14.99 -7.62
N HIS A 78 2.72 -15.88 -8.07
CA HIS A 78 3.46 -16.81 -7.19
C HIS A 78 4.84 -17.16 -7.76
N GLY A 79 5.49 -16.20 -8.39
CA GLY A 79 6.84 -16.40 -8.88
C GLY A 79 7.85 -16.45 -7.73
N THR A 80 9.01 -17.02 -8.05
CA THR A 80 10.16 -17.05 -7.13
C THR A 80 11.13 -15.90 -7.40
N GLU A 81 10.87 -15.11 -8.44
CA GLU A 81 11.72 -14.03 -8.94
C GLU A 81 11.03 -12.67 -8.81
N GLY A 82 10.52 -12.38 -7.60
CA GLY A 82 9.90 -11.11 -7.28
C GLY A 82 10.87 -10.08 -6.72
N VAL A 83 10.54 -8.80 -6.87
CA VAL A 83 11.21 -7.69 -6.19
C VAL A 83 10.21 -6.94 -5.31
N THR A 84 10.71 -6.36 -4.23
CA THR A 84 9.89 -5.54 -3.33
C THR A 84 10.40 -4.10 -3.35
N LEU A 85 9.49 -3.14 -3.50
CA LEU A 85 9.75 -1.71 -3.48
C LEU A 85 9.20 -1.07 -2.22
N ALA A 86 10.02 -0.25 -1.56
CA ALA A 86 9.55 0.68 -0.56
C ALA A 86 9.04 1.98 -1.22
N PRO A 87 8.27 2.81 -0.51
CA PRO A 87 7.82 4.09 -1.03
C PRO A 87 9.01 4.99 -1.34
N GLY A 88 9.05 5.52 -2.58
CA GLY A 88 10.16 6.28 -3.13
C GLY A 88 11.14 5.44 -3.97
N ASP A 89 11.08 4.12 -3.89
CA ASP A 89 11.97 3.25 -4.67
C ASP A 89 11.45 3.05 -6.11
N CYS A 90 12.41 2.77 -6.99
CA CYS A 90 12.14 2.27 -8.33
C CYS A 90 12.89 0.96 -8.57
N THR A 91 12.30 0.04 -9.33
CA THR A 91 12.95 -1.21 -9.71
C THR A 91 14.12 -0.99 -10.64
N SER A 92 15.02 -1.96 -10.68
CA SER A 92 15.83 -2.21 -11.88
C SER A 92 14.95 -2.67 -13.05
N ALA A 93 15.49 -2.59 -14.27
CA ALA A 93 14.84 -3.13 -15.47
C ALA A 93 14.48 -4.62 -15.29
N GLY A 94 13.23 -4.98 -15.57
CA GLY A 94 12.73 -6.35 -15.45
C GLY A 94 11.63 -6.66 -16.46
N LYS A 95 10.84 -7.70 -16.18
CA LYS A 95 9.61 -8.00 -16.92
C LYS A 95 8.54 -8.34 -15.91
N TRP A 96 7.84 -7.32 -15.44
CA TRP A 96 6.84 -7.45 -14.38
C TRP A 96 5.47 -7.67 -14.99
N PHE A 97 4.78 -8.73 -14.55
CA PHE A 97 3.45 -9.10 -15.01
C PHE A 97 2.39 -8.90 -13.94
N THR A 98 2.78 -8.97 -12.68
CA THR A 98 1.88 -8.79 -11.54
C THR A 98 2.47 -7.87 -10.49
N HIS A 99 1.59 -7.31 -9.66
CA HIS A 99 1.94 -6.57 -8.46
C HIS A 99 1.07 -7.01 -7.28
N GLU A 100 1.60 -6.86 -6.08
CA GLU A 100 0.86 -7.02 -4.82
C GLU A 100 1.24 -5.87 -3.91
N ILE A 101 0.27 -5.28 -3.21
CA ILE A 101 0.56 -4.21 -2.25
C ILE A 101 0.38 -4.79 -0.86
N SER A 102 1.37 -4.66 0.01
CA SER A 102 1.27 -5.12 1.40
C SER A 102 1.37 -3.95 2.35
N ALA A 103 0.60 -3.97 3.44
CA ALA A 103 0.70 -3.01 4.53
C ALA A 103 1.24 -3.69 5.79
N PHE A 104 2.20 -3.08 6.47
CA PHE A 104 2.78 -3.54 7.73
C PHE A 104 2.55 -2.46 8.78
N LEU A 105 1.40 -2.55 9.45
CA LEU A 105 0.97 -1.70 10.56
C LEU A 105 1.37 -2.30 11.90
#